data_AF-A0A9D8G523-F1
#
_entry.id   AF-A0A9D8G523-F1
#
_cell.length_a   1.000
_cell.length_b   1.000
_cell.length_c   1.000
_cell.angle_alpha   90.00
_cell.angle_beta   90.00
_cell.angle_gamma   90.00
#
_symmetry.space_group_name_H-M   'P 1'
#
loop_
_entity.id
_entity.type
_entity.pdbx_description
1 polymer ?
#
loop_
_entity_poly.entity_id
_entity_poly.type
_entity_poly.pdbx_seq_one_letter_code
_entity_poly.pdbx_strand_id
1 'polypeptide(L)'
;MKKYPKRIFLVLIALVFLLATIILYPQAYYFKDKIEYKNFRVYCDIKIPDQIYPILDEVDRLISQSECYDPHLKFKIFLRNNVSKYNLFPCQFPSGGFGQTIPLIKNIYLYKAVVTDNACYTHLGHRRTLSNVLAHELTHVLVENKWLLKSKREYFFKDSALGSWKEEGYAEYVAGGSSLSLDDGLKMLNNEVSIEWGPLLEYFKYWFAVRYLVLKKQMTFEEILYAELNLEDVLQEAKGE
;
A
#
# COMPACT_ATOMS: atom_id res chain seq x y z
N MET A 1 -11.71 -47.00 -22.49
CA MET A 1 -11.93 -45.54 -22.67
C MET A 1 -11.60 -44.80 -21.38
N LYS A 2 -10.79 -43.74 -21.48
CA LYS A 2 -9.97 -43.13 -20.43
C LYS A 2 -10.81 -42.69 -19.20
N LYS A 3 -10.65 -43.38 -18.05
CA LYS A 3 -11.17 -42.95 -16.72
C LYS A 3 -10.27 -41.90 -16.03
N TYR A 4 -9.10 -41.64 -16.61
CA TYR A 4 -8.11 -40.67 -16.13
C TYR A 4 -8.49 -39.18 -16.22
N PRO A 5 -9.26 -38.67 -17.22
CA PRO A 5 -9.48 -37.24 -17.33
C PRO A 5 -10.33 -36.70 -16.17
N LYS A 6 -11.29 -37.48 -15.66
CA LYS A 6 -12.10 -37.08 -14.48
C LYS A 6 -11.25 -36.99 -13.21
N ARG A 7 -10.33 -37.95 -13.00
CA ARG A 7 -9.43 -37.94 -11.83
C ARG A 7 -8.42 -36.80 -11.91
N ILE A 8 -7.82 -36.57 -13.08
CA ILE A 8 -6.90 -35.45 -13.31
C ILE A 8 -7.63 -34.12 -13.10
N PHE A 9 -8.83 -33.97 -13.64
CA PHE A 9 -9.65 -32.77 -13.47
C PHE A 9 -9.98 -32.49 -11.99
N LEU A 10 -10.37 -33.52 -11.22
CA LEU A 10 -10.63 -33.38 -9.79
C LEU A 10 -9.36 -32.98 -9.01
N VAL A 11 -8.20 -33.55 -9.36
CA VAL A 11 -6.92 -33.17 -8.75
C VAL A 11 -6.55 -31.72 -9.05
N LEU A 12 -6.76 -31.25 -10.29
CA LEU A 12 -6.53 -29.86 -10.66
C LEU A 12 -7.45 -28.90 -9.91
N ILE A 13 -8.74 -29.25 -9.77
CA ILE A 13 -9.69 -28.46 -8.97
C ILE A 13 -9.23 -28.40 -7.51
N ALA A 14 -8.87 -29.54 -6.92
CA ALA A 14 -8.40 -29.59 -5.53
C ALA A 14 -7.14 -28.73 -5.33
N LEU A 15 -6.21 -28.75 -6.30
CA LEU A 15 -5.02 -27.92 -6.27
C LEU A 15 -5.37 -26.43 -6.34
N VAL A 16 -6.29 -26.02 -7.22
CA VAL A 16 -6.74 -24.63 -7.31
C VAL A 16 -7.39 -24.17 -5.99
N PHE A 17 -8.25 -24.99 -5.38
CA PHE A 17 -8.85 -24.66 -4.08
C PHE A 17 -7.81 -24.58 -2.95
N LEU A 18 -6.82 -25.47 -2.95
CA LEU A 18 -5.72 -25.42 -1.99
C LEU A 18 -4.92 -24.12 -2.13
N LEU A 19 -4.53 -23.77 -3.37
CA LEU A 19 -3.79 -22.54 -3.65
C LEU A 19 -4.60 -21.29 -3.26
N ALA A 20 -5.90 -21.25 -3.62
CA ALA A 20 -6.79 -20.16 -3.24
C ALA A 20 -6.91 -20.03 -1.71
N THR A 21 -7.00 -21.15 -1.00
CA THR A 21 -7.06 -21.16 0.47
C THR A 21 -5.78 -20.58 1.08
N ILE A 22 -4.61 -20.96 0.58
CA ILE A 22 -3.32 -20.46 1.09
C ILE A 22 -3.19 -18.94 0.85
N ILE A 23 -3.65 -18.44 -0.30
CA ILE A 23 -3.59 -17.01 -0.65
C ILE A 23 -4.58 -16.19 0.21
N LEU A 24 -5.80 -16.69 0.41
CA LEU A 24 -6.86 -15.96 1.13
C LEU A 24 -6.71 -16.04 2.66
N TYR A 25 -6.12 -17.12 3.16
CA TYR A 25 -6.02 -17.42 4.58
C TYR A 25 -4.58 -17.64 5.06
N PRO A 26 -3.64 -16.70 4.83
CA PRO A 26 -2.26 -16.89 5.25
C PRO A 26 -2.08 -16.93 6.77
N GLN A 27 -3.05 -16.40 7.52
CA GLN A 27 -3.11 -16.56 8.98
C GLN A 27 -3.19 -18.01 9.45
N ALA A 28 -3.59 -18.95 8.59
CA ALA A 28 -3.69 -20.36 8.96
C ALA A 28 -2.33 -21.06 9.07
N TYR A 29 -1.29 -20.56 8.40
CA TYR A 29 0.02 -21.23 8.34
C TYR A 29 1.21 -20.36 8.79
N TYR A 30 1.13 -19.03 8.63
CA TYR A 30 2.29 -18.16 8.84
C TYR A 30 2.24 -17.33 10.12
N PHE A 31 1.06 -16.78 10.43
CA PHE A 31 0.89 -15.81 11.52
C PHE A 31 0.46 -16.52 12.81
N LYS A 32 1.14 -16.18 13.91
CA LYS A 32 0.98 -16.86 15.20
C LYS A 32 0.09 -16.10 16.17
N ASP A 33 0.00 -14.79 16.00
CA ASP A 33 -0.76 -13.93 16.89
C ASP A 33 -1.71 -13.05 16.09
N LYS A 34 -2.80 -12.64 16.75
CA LYS A 34 -3.85 -11.81 16.16
C LYS A 34 -4.46 -10.87 17.19
N ILE A 35 -4.83 -9.69 16.73
CA ILE A 35 -5.70 -8.79 17.47
C ILE A 35 -6.82 -8.26 16.57
N GLU A 36 -7.91 -7.86 17.20
CA GLU A 36 -8.95 -7.04 16.59
C GLU A 36 -9.05 -5.74 17.39
N TYR A 37 -8.94 -4.61 16.71
CA TYR A 37 -9.03 -3.29 17.31
C TYR A 37 -9.71 -2.34 16.32
N LYS A 38 -10.82 -1.73 16.72
CA LYS A 38 -11.68 -0.90 15.85
C LYS A 38 -12.09 -1.65 14.56
N ASN A 39 -11.64 -1.16 13.41
CA ASN A 39 -11.83 -1.71 12.08
C ASN A 39 -10.62 -2.53 11.58
N PHE A 40 -9.59 -2.70 12.41
CA PHE A 40 -8.38 -3.42 12.06
C PHE A 40 -8.38 -4.83 12.62
N ARG A 41 -8.13 -5.80 11.74
CA ARG A 41 -7.73 -7.16 12.10
C ARG A 41 -6.28 -7.35 11.74
N VAL A 42 -5.41 -7.41 12.75
CA VAL A 42 -3.96 -7.48 12.58
C VAL A 42 -3.48 -8.88 12.91
N TYR A 43 -2.66 -9.43 12.02
CA TYR A 43 -1.96 -10.69 12.20
C TYR A 43 -0.46 -10.44 12.22
N CYS A 44 0.25 -11.11 13.14
CA CYS A 44 1.70 -11.01 13.26
C CYS A 44 2.35 -12.38 13.42
N ASP A 45 3.56 -12.53 12.90
CA ASP A 45 4.33 -13.78 12.99
C ASP A 45 5.02 -13.97 14.36
N ILE A 46 5.00 -12.91 15.19
CA ILE A 46 5.40 -12.89 16.59
C ILE A 46 4.23 -12.40 17.47
N LYS A 47 4.39 -12.48 18.79
CA LYS A 47 3.43 -11.87 19.71
C LYS A 47 3.34 -10.36 19.45
N ILE A 48 2.11 -9.84 19.31
CA ILE A 48 1.86 -8.42 19.05
C ILE A 48 2.03 -7.66 20.37
N PRO A 49 2.94 -6.67 20.44
CA PRO A 49 3.12 -5.88 21.65
C PRO A 49 2.09 -4.73 21.71
N ASP A 50 1.75 -4.26 22.91
CA ASP A 50 0.67 -3.28 23.15
C ASP A 50 0.90 -1.92 22.47
N GLN A 51 2.14 -1.62 22.06
CA GLN A 51 2.47 -0.45 21.24
C GLN A 51 1.70 -0.42 19.90
N ILE A 52 1.10 -1.53 19.47
CA ILE A 52 0.25 -1.57 18.28
C ILE A 52 -0.98 -0.65 18.39
N TYR A 53 -1.58 -0.50 19.57
CA TYR A 53 -2.83 0.26 19.72
C TYR A 53 -2.67 1.74 19.38
N PRO A 54 -1.71 2.49 19.96
CA PRO A 54 -1.50 3.89 19.58
C PRO A 54 -1.06 4.05 18.11
N ILE A 55 -0.36 3.05 17.53
CA ILE A 55 -0.03 3.06 16.09
C ILE A 55 -1.30 2.97 15.24
N LEU A 56 -2.22 2.07 15.59
CA LEU A 56 -3.50 1.93 14.90
C LEU A 56 -4.42 3.14 15.11
N ASP A 57 -4.35 3.81 16.26
CA ASP A 57 -5.07 5.07 16.48
C ASP A 57 -4.54 6.19 15.57
N GLU A 58 -3.22 6.28 15.39
CA GLU A 58 -2.63 7.24 14.44
C GLU A 58 -2.99 6.90 13.00
N VAL A 59 -3.00 5.61 12.63
CA VAL A 59 -3.44 5.16 11.30
C VAL A 59 -4.89 5.57 11.04
N ASP A 60 -5.80 5.29 11.99
CA ASP A 60 -7.21 5.67 11.92
C ASP A 60 -7.37 7.20 11.76
N ARG A 61 -6.60 7.98 12.54
CA ARG A 61 -6.57 9.44 12.43
C ARG A 61 -6.15 9.89 11.03
N LEU A 62 -5.08 9.32 10.46
CA LEU A 62 -4.60 9.66 9.11
C LEU A 62 -5.64 9.31 8.04
N ILE A 63 -6.13 8.07 8.02
CA ILE A 63 -7.06 7.63 6.97
C ILE A 63 -8.44 8.28 7.08
N SER A 64 -8.83 8.75 8.27
CA SER A 64 -10.10 9.48 8.48
C SER A 64 -10.16 10.83 7.75
N GLN A 65 -9.00 11.37 7.35
CA GLN A 65 -8.91 12.60 6.57
C GLN A 65 -9.18 12.37 5.07
N SER A 66 -9.18 11.11 4.62
CA SER A 66 -9.46 10.77 3.23
C SER A 66 -10.95 10.93 2.90
N GLU A 67 -11.24 11.45 1.73
CA GLU A 67 -12.60 11.46 1.15
C GLU A 67 -13.14 10.03 0.90
N CYS A 68 -12.26 9.04 0.92
CA CYS A 68 -12.59 7.63 0.74
C CYS A 68 -12.91 6.92 2.06
N TYR A 69 -12.75 7.60 3.20
CA TYR A 69 -12.89 6.98 4.52
C TYR A 69 -14.27 6.34 4.69
N ASP A 70 -14.26 5.07 5.11
CA ASP A 70 -15.44 4.31 5.46
C ASP A 70 -15.22 3.69 6.85
N PRO A 71 -15.93 4.16 7.89
CA PRO A 71 -15.76 3.66 9.26
C PRO A 71 -16.26 2.21 9.42
N HIS A 72 -17.04 1.69 8.47
CA HIS A 72 -17.55 0.33 8.48
C HIS A 72 -16.62 -0.65 7.74
N LEU A 73 -15.70 -0.15 6.91
CA LEU A 73 -14.76 -0.99 6.18
C LEU A 73 -13.77 -1.64 7.14
N LYS A 74 -13.66 -2.97 7.07
CA LYS A 74 -12.72 -3.75 7.87
C LYS A 74 -11.43 -4.02 7.10
N PHE A 75 -10.29 -3.78 7.74
CA PHE A 75 -8.97 -4.00 7.16
C PHE A 75 -8.34 -5.28 7.70
N LYS A 76 -7.73 -6.05 6.81
CA LYS A 76 -6.96 -7.25 7.17
C LYS A 76 -5.48 -7.00 6.93
N ILE A 77 -4.72 -6.91 8.02
CA ILE A 77 -3.33 -6.47 8.03
C ILE A 77 -2.44 -7.63 8.45
N PHE A 78 -1.35 -7.83 7.72
CA PHE A 78 -0.39 -8.90 7.92
C PHE A 78 1.01 -8.30 8.12
N LEU A 79 1.48 -8.36 9.37
CA LEU A 79 2.75 -7.81 9.79
C LEU A 79 3.79 -8.93 9.87
N ARG A 80 4.84 -8.83 9.07
CA ARG A 80 6.00 -9.72 9.21
C ARG A 80 7.09 -9.01 9.99
N ASN A 81 7.49 -9.57 11.12
CA ASN A 81 8.64 -9.13 11.90
C ASN A 81 9.90 -9.93 11.54
N ASN A 82 9.79 -11.27 11.46
CA ASN A 82 10.92 -12.13 11.11
C ASN A 82 11.01 -12.38 9.60
N VAL A 83 11.89 -11.63 8.92
CA VAL A 83 12.12 -11.75 7.47
C VAL A 83 12.78 -13.06 7.05
N SER A 84 13.40 -13.80 7.97
CA SER A 84 14.03 -15.10 7.68
C SER A 84 13.01 -16.23 7.57
N LYS A 85 11.76 -16.03 8.00
CA LYS A 85 10.70 -17.02 7.83
C LYS A 85 10.25 -17.06 6.38
N TYR A 86 10.47 -18.21 5.73
CA TYR A 86 10.04 -18.47 4.37
C TYR A 86 8.53 -18.30 4.23
N ASN A 87 8.11 -17.59 3.20
CA ASN A 87 6.71 -17.46 2.83
C ASN A 87 6.41 -18.28 1.58
N LEU A 88 5.30 -19.01 1.59
CA LEU A 88 4.92 -19.91 0.50
C LEU A 88 4.66 -19.18 -0.83
N PHE A 89 4.26 -17.90 -0.76
CA PHE A 89 3.93 -17.10 -1.95
C PHE A 89 4.74 -15.79 -1.99
N PRO A 90 5.58 -15.60 -3.02
CA PRO A 90 6.33 -14.35 -3.20
C PRO A 90 5.42 -13.12 -3.32
N CYS A 91 4.21 -13.30 -3.85
CA CYS A 91 3.25 -12.20 -4.08
C CYS A 91 2.64 -11.62 -2.81
N GLN A 92 2.94 -12.12 -1.62
CA GLN A 92 2.43 -11.55 -0.37
C GLN A 92 3.37 -10.51 0.23
N PHE A 93 4.69 -10.58 0.01
CA PHE A 93 5.61 -9.56 0.54
C PHE A 93 6.45 -9.02 -0.62
N PRO A 94 6.41 -7.71 -0.88
CA PRO A 94 7.10 -7.14 -2.01
C PRO A 94 8.61 -7.30 -1.80
N SER A 95 9.34 -7.61 -2.87
CA SER A 95 10.80 -7.63 -2.80
C SER A 95 11.36 -6.23 -2.63
N GLY A 96 10.72 -5.18 -3.17
CA GLY A 96 11.23 -3.81 -3.21
C GLY A 96 10.65 -2.83 -2.18
N GLY A 97 9.35 -2.98 -1.86
CA GLY A 97 8.58 -2.01 -1.08
C GLY A 97 8.56 -2.25 0.44
N PHE A 98 7.95 -1.31 1.17
CA PHE A 98 7.65 -1.47 2.59
C PHE A 98 6.49 -2.44 2.82
N GLY A 99 5.52 -2.40 1.92
CA GLY A 99 4.32 -3.21 1.95
C GLY A 99 3.64 -3.23 0.59
N GLN A 100 2.54 -3.97 0.53
CA GLN A 100 1.63 -3.94 -0.60
C GLN A 100 0.23 -4.34 -0.14
N THR A 101 -0.74 -3.87 -0.91
CA THR A 101 -2.13 -4.28 -0.81
C THR A 101 -2.47 -5.20 -1.98
N ILE A 102 -2.97 -6.40 -1.70
CA ILE A 102 -3.43 -7.29 -2.78
C ILE A 102 -4.83 -6.84 -3.23
N PRO A 103 -5.01 -6.45 -4.51
CA PRO A 103 -6.30 -6.03 -5.04
C PRO A 103 -7.39 -7.09 -4.84
N LEU A 104 -8.64 -6.66 -4.78
CA LEU A 104 -9.88 -7.43 -4.59
C LEU A 104 -10.02 -8.07 -3.21
N ILE A 105 -8.98 -8.77 -2.74
CA ILE A 105 -8.99 -9.43 -1.44
C ILE A 105 -8.68 -8.47 -0.29
N LYS A 106 -8.13 -7.28 -0.60
CA LYS A 106 -7.87 -6.18 0.35
C LYS A 106 -6.99 -6.59 1.54
N ASN A 107 -6.13 -7.59 1.33
CA ASN A 107 -5.15 -8.02 2.31
C ASN A 107 -3.93 -7.10 2.19
N ILE A 108 -3.57 -6.46 3.30
CA ILE A 108 -2.40 -5.59 3.40
C ILE A 108 -1.25 -6.38 4.02
N TYR A 109 -0.08 -6.37 3.39
CA TYR A 109 1.10 -7.07 3.87
C TYR A 109 2.28 -6.13 3.99
N LEU A 110 2.95 -6.14 5.13
CA LEU A 110 4.17 -5.37 5.33
C LEU A 110 5.40 -6.27 5.40
N TYR A 111 6.45 -5.88 4.67
CA TYR A 111 7.68 -6.66 4.51
C TYR A 111 8.42 -6.85 5.84
N LYS A 112 8.71 -5.77 6.58
CA LYS A 112 9.35 -5.86 7.90
C LYS A 112 8.77 -4.81 8.84
N ALA A 113 7.86 -5.22 9.71
CA ALA A 113 7.21 -4.37 10.71
C ALA A 113 7.77 -4.64 12.12
N VAL A 114 8.27 -3.59 12.75
CA VAL A 114 8.77 -3.58 14.14
C VAL A 114 7.84 -2.69 14.95
N VAL A 115 6.83 -3.31 15.55
CA VAL A 115 5.73 -2.63 16.26
C VAL A 115 6.25 -1.83 17.46
N THR A 116 7.24 -2.35 18.19
CA THR A 116 7.82 -1.66 19.37
C THR A 116 8.41 -0.29 19.04
N ASP A 117 8.89 -0.13 17.80
CA ASP A 117 9.65 1.05 17.38
C ASP A 117 8.84 1.93 16.42
N ASN A 118 7.55 1.61 16.23
CA ASN A 118 6.70 2.16 15.16
C ASN A 118 7.47 2.25 13.83
N ALA A 119 8.11 1.15 13.41
CA ALA A 119 9.01 1.16 12.26
C ALA A 119 8.64 0.10 11.23
N CYS A 120 8.79 0.44 9.96
CA CYS A 120 8.72 -0.48 8.85
C CYS A 120 9.98 -0.34 7.98
N TYR A 121 10.50 -1.46 7.49
CA TYR A 121 11.72 -1.51 6.70
C TYR A 121 11.49 -2.19 5.35
N THR A 122 12.19 -1.72 4.32
CA THR A 122 12.35 -2.45 3.06
C THR A 122 13.46 -3.51 3.17
N HIS A 123 13.60 -4.35 2.15
CA HIS A 123 14.71 -5.28 2.04
C HIS A 123 16.10 -4.60 1.99
N LEU A 124 16.17 -3.35 1.51
CA LEU A 124 17.39 -2.53 1.45
C LEU A 124 17.68 -1.80 2.76
N GLY A 125 16.80 -1.90 3.75
CA GLY A 125 16.96 -1.26 5.06
C GLY A 125 16.47 0.18 5.14
N HIS A 126 15.83 0.72 4.09
CA HIS A 126 15.12 2.00 4.20
C HIS A 126 14.04 1.90 5.27
N ARG A 127 13.85 2.97 6.04
CA ARG A 127 12.97 3.01 7.21
C ARG A 127 11.89 4.07 7.03
N ARG A 128 10.64 3.70 7.34
CA ARG A 128 9.51 4.63 7.55
C ARG A 128 8.83 4.28 8.87
N THR A 129 7.97 5.18 9.36
CA THR A 129 7.12 4.81 10.49
C THR A 129 6.10 3.75 10.05
N LEU A 130 5.77 2.83 10.95
CA LEU A 130 4.78 1.79 10.69
C LEU A 130 3.39 2.40 10.44
N SER A 131 3.03 3.45 11.19
CA SER A 131 1.77 4.18 10.97
C SER A 131 1.67 4.81 9.58
N ASN A 132 2.72 5.46 9.06
CA ASN A 132 2.66 6.06 7.72
C ASN A 132 2.53 4.98 6.64
N VAL A 133 3.30 3.89 6.73
CA VAL A 133 3.21 2.80 5.74
C VAL A 133 1.83 2.15 5.77
N LEU A 134 1.27 1.90 6.96
CA LEU A 134 -0.09 1.37 7.07
C LEU A 134 -1.11 2.33 6.47
N ALA A 135 -1.07 3.62 6.81
CA ALA A 135 -2.01 4.60 6.25
C ALA A 135 -1.96 4.66 4.72
N HIS A 136 -0.76 4.60 4.15
CA HIS A 136 -0.55 4.51 2.69
C HIS A 136 -1.27 3.27 2.12
N GLU A 137 -0.95 2.07 2.61
CA GLU A 137 -1.53 0.82 2.10
C GLU A 137 -3.05 0.74 2.30
N LEU A 138 -3.55 1.22 3.45
CA LEU A 138 -4.99 1.23 3.73
C LEU A 138 -5.73 2.22 2.82
N THR A 139 -5.07 3.29 2.36
CA THR A 139 -5.65 4.23 1.40
C THR A 139 -5.97 3.52 0.08
N HIS A 140 -5.09 2.63 -0.39
CA HIS A 140 -5.38 1.81 -1.58
C HIS A 140 -6.64 0.96 -1.41
N VAL A 141 -6.85 0.39 -0.23
CA VAL A 141 -8.07 -0.37 0.09
C VAL A 141 -9.31 0.53 0.10
N LEU A 142 -9.22 1.74 0.67
CA LEU A 142 -10.32 2.71 0.70
C LEU A 142 -10.71 3.17 -0.70
N VAL A 143 -9.72 3.55 -1.51
CA VAL A 143 -9.90 3.96 -2.91
C VAL A 143 -10.53 2.83 -3.73
N GLU A 144 -10.02 1.60 -3.57
CA GLU A 144 -10.58 0.43 -4.24
C GLU A 144 -12.02 0.15 -3.80
N ASN A 145 -12.34 0.33 -2.51
CA ASN A 145 -13.69 0.12 -2.00
C ASN A 145 -14.70 1.11 -2.61
N LYS A 146 -14.27 2.35 -2.84
CA LYS A 146 -15.13 3.43 -3.36
C LYS A 146 -15.19 3.45 -4.90
N TRP A 147 -14.07 3.23 -5.60
CA TRP A 147 -13.96 3.38 -7.06
C TRP A 147 -13.20 2.25 -7.76
N LEU A 148 -13.44 0.99 -7.37
CA LEU A 148 -12.81 -0.22 -7.92
C LEU A 148 -12.52 -0.19 -9.43
N LEU A 149 -13.51 0.12 -10.27
CA LEU A 149 -13.35 0.07 -11.72
C LEU A 149 -12.43 1.16 -12.26
N LYS A 150 -12.46 2.36 -11.65
CA LYS A 150 -11.67 3.50 -12.10
C LYS A 150 -10.24 3.40 -11.64
N SER A 151 -10.02 3.00 -10.38
CA SER A 151 -8.67 2.84 -9.82
C SER A 151 -7.84 1.82 -10.61
N LYS A 152 -8.46 0.68 -10.93
CA LYS A 152 -7.77 -0.36 -11.70
C LYS A 152 -7.60 -0.04 -13.18
N ARG A 153 -8.32 0.94 -13.73
CA ARG A 153 -8.19 1.31 -15.15
C ARG A 153 -6.76 1.75 -15.47
N GLU A 154 -6.18 2.66 -14.69
CA GLU A 154 -4.82 3.13 -14.98
C GLU A 154 -3.77 2.03 -14.77
N TYR A 155 -4.00 1.10 -13.83
CA TYR A 155 -3.14 -0.07 -13.59
C TYR A 155 -3.07 -1.03 -14.80
N PHE A 156 -4.17 -1.21 -15.53
CA PHE A 156 -4.22 -2.12 -16.69
C PHE A 156 -3.78 -1.47 -18.01
N PHE A 157 -3.76 -0.13 -18.10
CA PHE A 157 -3.56 0.59 -19.36
C PHE A 157 -2.31 1.49 -19.40
N LYS A 158 -1.53 1.62 -18.31
CA LYS A 158 -0.28 2.40 -18.29
C LYS A 158 0.90 1.57 -17.76
N ASP A 159 2.04 1.67 -18.46
CA ASP A 159 3.32 1.03 -18.13
C ASP A 159 4.06 1.71 -16.96
N SER A 160 3.39 1.89 -15.81
CA SER A 160 4.07 2.30 -14.58
C SER A 160 4.27 1.10 -13.67
N ALA A 161 5.52 0.73 -13.41
CA ALA A 161 5.87 -0.32 -12.46
C ALA A 161 5.44 0.00 -11.01
N LEU A 162 5.13 1.27 -10.72
CA LEU A 162 4.72 1.78 -9.41
C LEU A 162 3.20 2.00 -9.30
N GLY A 163 2.41 1.74 -10.35
CA GLY A 163 0.97 2.03 -10.36
C GLY A 163 0.64 3.44 -10.83
N SER A 164 -0.60 3.89 -10.60
CA SER A 164 -1.04 5.25 -10.98
C SER A 164 -0.40 6.28 -10.06
N TRP A 165 0.26 7.29 -10.64
CA TRP A 165 0.82 8.42 -9.88
C TRP A 165 -0.24 9.13 -9.03
N LYS A 166 -1.50 9.09 -9.44
CA LYS A 166 -2.61 9.72 -8.70
C LYS A 166 -2.92 8.94 -7.43
N GLU A 167 -3.05 7.62 -7.54
CA GLU A 167 -3.32 6.75 -6.38
C GLU A 167 -2.14 6.72 -5.41
N GLU A 168 -0.93 6.51 -5.91
CA GLU A 168 0.26 6.51 -5.07
C GLU A 168 0.50 7.89 -4.42
N GLY A 169 0.30 8.98 -5.19
CA GLY A 169 0.40 10.33 -4.67
C GLY A 169 -0.65 10.65 -3.61
N TYR A 170 -1.88 10.16 -3.79
CA TYR A 170 -2.96 10.33 -2.81
C TYR A 170 -2.75 9.48 -1.56
N ALA A 171 -2.28 8.25 -1.71
CA ALA A 171 -1.88 7.40 -0.59
C ALA A 171 -0.76 8.05 0.24
N GLU A 172 0.25 8.65 -0.41
CA GLU A 172 1.29 9.43 0.28
C GLU A 172 0.72 10.71 0.92
N TYR A 173 -0.23 11.39 0.27
CA TYR A 173 -0.89 12.58 0.83
C TYR A 173 -1.65 12.25 2.11
N VAL A 174 -2.49 11.20 2.09
CA VAL A 174 -3.26 10.73 3.26
C VAL A 174 -2.32 10.20 4.35
N ALA A 175 -1.23 9.53 3.98
CA ALA A 175 -0.23 9.03 4.94
C ALA A 175 0.56 10.15 5.66
N GLY A 176 0.38 11.41 5.28
CA GLY A 176 1.03 12.56 5.90
C GLY A 176 2.32 13.02 5.22
N GLY A 177 2.64 12.50 4.04
CA GLY A 177 3.77 12.95 3.22
C GLY A 177 4.71 11.85 2.75
N SER A 178 5.50 12.20 1.74
CA SER A 178 6.55 11.34 1.20
C SER A 178 7.70 11.13 2.20
N SER A 179 8.57 10.16 1.93
CA SER A 179 9.79 9.97 2.75
C SER A 179 10.85 11.05 2.54
N LEU A 180 10.74 11.87 1.48
CA LEU A 180 11.58 13.04 1.26
C LEU A 180 10.93 14.28 1.87
N SER A 181 11.75 15.16 2.45
CA SER A 181 11.29 16.49 2.85
C SER A 181 10.92 17.32 1.61
N LEU A 182 10.08 18.35 1.79
CA LEU A 182 9.71 19.24 0.70
C LEU A 182 10.94 19.92 0.08
N ASP A 183 11.85 20.42 0.92
CA ASP A 183 13.06 21.12 0.48
C ASP A 183 14.00 20.19 -0.30
N ASP A 184 14.28 19.00 0.26
CA ASP A 184 15.12 18.02 -0.42
C ASP A 184 14.49 17.64 -1.76
N GLY A 185 13.22 17.23 -1.75
CA GLY A 185 12.52 16.80 -2.96
C GLY A 185 12.41 17.90 -4.03
N LEU A 186 12.33 19.18 -3.67
CA LEU A 186 12.37 20.28 -4.64
C LEU A 186 13.77 20.44 -5.27
N LYS A 187 14.83 20.43 -4.45
CA LYS A 187 16.23 20.44 -4.96
C LYS A 187 16.46 19.28 -5.92
N MET A 188 15.96 18.11 -5.56
CA MET A 188 16.02 16.91 -6.37
C MET A 188 15.29 17.07 -7.71
N LEU A 189 14.07 17.59 -7.67
CA LEU A 189 13.23 17.80 -8.84
C LEU A 189 13.79 18.88 -9.78
N ASN A 190 14.67 19.75 -9.28
CA ASN A 190 15.39 20.77 -10.04
C ASN A 190 16.79 20.31 -10.51
N ASN A 191 17.14 19.03 -10.30
CA ASN A 191 18.46 18.47 -10.60
C ASN A 191 19.63 19.15 -9.84
N GLU A 192 19.35 19.75 -8.69
CA GLU A 192 20.38 20.36 -7.83
C GLU A 192 21.12 19.30 -6.99
N VAL A 193 20.48 18.15 -6.75
CA VAL A 193 21.00 17.00 -5.99
C VAL A 193 20.55 15.69 -6.67
N SER A 194 21.35 14.62 -6.59
CA SER A 194 21.02 13.28 -7.12
C SER A 194 20.78 12.25 -6.00
N ILE A 195 19.90 11.26 -6.23
CA ILE A 195 19.74 10.08 -5.33
C ILE A 195 20.41 8.86 -5.93
N GLU A 196 20.90 7.99 -5.06
CA GLU A 196 21.19 6.59 -5.36
C GLU A 196 19.94 5.70 -5.48
N TRP A 197 18.74 6.12 -5.02
CA TRP A 197 17.51 5.30 -5.00
C TRP A 197 16.32 5.97 -5.70
N GLY A 198 16.05 5.54 -6.93
CA GLY A 198 15.03 6.11 -7.82
C GLY A 198 13.58 6.18 -7.29
N PRO A 199 13.04 5.19 -6.56
CA PRO A 199 11.64 5.24 -6.14
C PRO A 199 11.31 6.36 -5.15
N LEU A 200 12.28 6.84 -4.34
CA LEU A 200 12.05 7.96 -3.39
C LEU A 200 11.60 9.23 -4.12
N LEU A 201 12.23 9.53 -5.25
CA LEU A 201 11.89 10.70 -6.06
C LEU A 201 10.54 10.56 -6.76
N GLU A 202 10.21 9.36 -7.24
CA GLU A 202 8.92 9.11 -7.89
C GLU A 202 7.75 9.30 -6.91
N TYR A 203 7.80 8.70 -5.72
CA TYR A 203 6.78 8.93 -4.70
C TYR A 203 6.71 10.40 -4.26
N PHE A 204 7.84 11.11 -4.21
CA PHE A 204 7.83 12.54 -3.94
C PHE A 204 7.10 13.33 -5.04
N LYS A 205 7.40 13.07 -6.32
CA LYS A 205 6.70 13.70 -7.45
C LYS A 205 5.20 13.49 -7.36
N TYR A 206 4.78 12.26 -7.11
CA TYR A 206 3.36 11.89 -7.05
C TYR A 206 2.67 12.60 -5.88
N TRP A 207 3.28 12.57 -4.70
CA TRP A 207 2.80 13.30 -3.53
C TRP A 207 2.71 14.81 -3.78
N PHE A 208 3.76 15.40 -4.37
CA PHE A 208 3.84 16.83 -4.60
C PHE A 208 2.75 17.31 -5.59
N ALA A 209 2.56 16.56 -6.68
CA ALA A 209 1.50 16.80 -7.65
C ALA A 209 0.11 16.70 -7.03
N VAL A 210 -0.19 15.61 -6.30
CA VAL A 210 -1.51 15.45 -5.65
C VAL A 210 -1.73 16.52 -4.58
N ARG A 211 -0.72 16.81 -3.75
CA ARG A 211 -0.78 17.87 -2.75
C ARG A 211 -1.10 19.22 -3.38
N TYR A 212 -0.50 19.54 -4.52
CA TYR A 212 -0.79 20.76 -5.29
C TYR A 212 -2.25 20.80 -5.75
N LEU A 213 -2.72 19.74 -6.39
CA LEU A 213 -4.10 19.64 -6.89
C LEU A 213 -5.13 19.77 -5.74
N VAL A 214 -4.88 19.13 -4.61
CA VAL A 214 -5.77 19.21 -3.44
C VAL A 214 -5.72 20.58 -2.78
N LEU A 215 -4.53 21.10 -2.45
CA LEU A 215 -4.42 22.31 -1.62
C LEU A 215 -4.56 23.62 -2.40
N LYS A 216 -4.14 23.64 -3.67
CA LYS A 216 -4.11 24.87 -4.49
C LYS A 216 -5.24 24.89 -5.51
N LYS A 217 -5.44 23.79 -6.24
CA LYS A 217 -6.56 23.67 -7.19
C LYS A 217 -7.88 23.28 -6.50
N GLN A 218 -7.86 22.93 -5.21
CA GLN A 218 -9.04 22.54 -4.43
C GLN A 218 -9.82 21.38 -5.07
N MET A 219 -9.12 20.50 -5.78
CA MET A 219 -9.72 19.32 -6.39
C MET A 219 -9.92 18.23 -5.35
N THR A 220 -11.09 17.61 -5.38
CA THR A 220 -11.35 16.33 -4.71
C THR A 220 -10.52 15.22 -5.34
N PHE A 221 -10.27 14.15 -4.60
CA PHE A 221 -9.53 13.02 -5.17
C PHE A 221 -10.31 12.32 -6.30
N GLU A 222 -11.64 12.34 -6.24
CA GLU A 222 -12.48 11.88 -7.36
C GLU A 222 -12.21 12.68 -8.63
N GLU A 223 -12.19 14.01 -8.54
CA GLU A 223 -11.88 14.86 -9.69
C GLU A 223 -10.46 14.60 -10.23
N ILE A 224 -9.47 14.46 -9.34
CA ILE A 224 -8.10 14.11 -9.73
C ILE A 224 -8.06 12.76 -10.47
N LEU A 225 -8.74 11.74 -9.92
CA LEU A 225 -8.79 10.39 -10.49
C LEU A 225 -9.45 10.39 -11.88
N TYR A 226 -10.47 11.22 -12.10
CA TYR A 226 -11.21 11.26 -13.35
C TYR A 226 -10.62 12.20 -14.41
N ALA A 227 -9.93 13.26 -14.01
CA ALA A 227 -9.36 14.26 -14.92
C ALA A 227 -8.24 13.68 -15.80
N GLU A 228 -8.15 14.17 -17.03
CA GLU A 228 -7.05 13.87 -17.95
C GLU A 228 -5.86 14.77 -17.64
N LEU A 229 -5.09 14.39 -16.62
CA LEU A 229 -3.92 15.13 -16.14
C LEU A 229 -2.62 14.44 -16.56
N ASN A 230 -1.68 15.23 -17.06
CA ASN A 230 -0.30 14.82 -17.24
C ASN A 230 0.51 15.18 -15.98
N LEU A 231 1.31 14.25 -15.48
CA LEU A 231 2.10 14.47 -14.26
C LEU A 231 3.12 15.61 -14.44
N GLU A 232 3.82 15.67 -15.57
CA GLU A 232 4.87 16.67 -15.80
C GLU A 232 4.30 18.08 -15.90
N ASP A 233 3.14 18.24 -16.54
CA ASP A 233 2.45 19.54 -16.61
C ASP A 233 2.02 20.01 -15.21
N VAL A 234 1.44 19.12 -14.40
CA VAL A 234 1.06 19.43 -13.01
C VAL A 234 2.28 19.76 -12.15
N LEU A 235 3.39 19.04 -12.30
CA LEU A 235 4.63 19.32 -11.59
C LEU A 235 5.21 20.69 -11.99
N GLN A 236 5.17 21.03 -13.28
CA GLN A 236 5.65 22.30 -13.77
C GLN A 236 4.82 23.47 -13.23
N GLU A 237 3.49 23.33 -13.16
CA GLU A 237 2.62 24.30 -12.50
C GLU A 237 2.93 24.41 -11.00
N ALA A 238 3.06 23.28 -10.30
CA ALA A 238 3.29 23.24 -8.86
C ALA A 238 4.62 23.87 -8.43
N LYS A 239 5.65 23.86 -9.29
CA LYS A 239 6.94 24.52 -9.06
C LYS A 239 6.88 26.06 -9.20
N GLY A 240 5.90 26.57 -9.94
CA GLY A 240 5.78 28.00 -10.24
C GLY A 240 5.15 28.84 -9.11
N GLU A 241 4.73 28.20 -8.02
CA GLU A 241 4.14 28.83 -6.83
C GLU A 241 5.09 28.91 -5.64
#